data_AF-A0A7V8E7E1-F1
#
_entry.id   AF-A0A7V8E7E1-F1
#
_cell.length_a   1.000
_cell.length_b   1.000
_cell.length_c   1.000
_cell.angle_alpha   90.00
_cell.angle_beta   90.00
_cell.angle_gamma   90.00
#
_symmetry.space_group_name_H-M   'P 1'
#
loop_
_entity.id
_entity.type
_entity.pdbx_description
1 polymer ?
#
loop_
_entity_poly.entity_id
_entity_poly.type
_entity_poly.pdbx_seq_one_letter_code
_entity_poly.pdbx_strand_id
1 'polypeptide(L)'
;MSATLRDIAQALKLEVEQVRRILSESPGGSKVSRDLLDRVFGTARKLGYDFKKLKIGKQMGLRKAIFEEILQQIEAHPSWGRSDIVKYLQQSSEMIERVHKRSFKDEFGA
;
A
#
# COMPACT_ATOMS: atom_id res chain seq x y z
N MET A 1 -24.23 -3.20 10.07
CA MET A 1 -23.96 -2.74 8.69
C MET A 1 -22.63 -2.02 8.69
N SER A 2 -21.71 -2.34 7.77
CA SER A 2 -20.43 -1.63 7.65
C SER A 2 -20.69 -0.29 6.97
N ALA A 3 -20.24 0.81 7.56
CA ALA A 3 -20.25 2.09 6.85
C ALA A 3 -19.39 2.03 5.58
N THR A 4 -19.75 2.86 4.62
CA THR A 4 -19.09 3.02 3.32
C THR A 4 -18.34 4.35 3.27
N LEU A 5 -17.52 4.55 2.24
CA LEU A 5 -16.83 5.84 2.00
C LEU A 5 -17.82 6.99 1.81
N ARG A 6 -19.01 6.71 1.25
CA ARG A 6 -20.06 7.70 1.04
C ARG A 6 -20.64 8.20 2.36
N ASP A 7 -20.82 7.30 3.32
CA ASP A 7 -21.37 7.65 4.64
C ASP A 7 -20.40 8.56 5.42
N ILE A 8 -19.09 8.30 5.31
CA ILE A 8 -18.05 9.13 5.92
C ILE A 8 -17.96 10.50 5.23
N ALA A 9 -18.00 10.52 3.89
CA ALA A 9 -18.00 11.74 3.10
C ALA A 9 -19.20 12.64 3.42
N GLN A 10 -20.40 12.04 3.53
CA GLN A 10 -21.62 12.75 3.91
C GLN A 10 -21.54 13.31 5.33
N ALA A 11 -21.04 12.52 6.29
CA ALA A 11 -20.88 12.95 7.68
C ALA A 11 -19.90 14.13 7.84
N LEU A 12 -18.90 14.23 6.96
CA LEU A 12 -17.88 15.27 7.00
C LEU A 12 -18.07 16.39 5.98
N LYS A 13 -19.10 16.30 5.12
CA LYS A 13 -19.32 17.20 3.98
C LYS A 13 -18.07 17.32 3.08
N LEU A 14 -17.41 16.18 2.84
CA LEU A 14 -16.25 16.06 1.97
C LEU A 14 -16.63 15.32 0.70
N GLU A 15 -15.79 15.43 -0.33
CA GLU A 15 -15.93 14.58 -1.51
C GLU A 15 -15.50 13.15 -1.20
N VAL A 16 -16.18 12.17 -1.80
CA VAL A 16 -15.87 10.74 -1.63
C VAL A 16 -14.42 10.44 -2.03
N GLU A 17 -13.92 11.08 -3.08
CA GLU A 17 -12.52 10.92 -3.53
C GLU A 17 -11.51 11.50 -2.54
N GLN A 18 -11.84 12.57 -1.82
CA GLN A 18 -10.98 13.09 -0.75
C GLN A 18 -10.90 12.10 0.40
N VAL A 19 -12.04 11.57 0.86
CA VAL A 19 -12.08 10.54 1.91
C VAL A 19 -11.35 9.28 1.47
N ARG A 20 -11.51 8.88 0.21
CA ARG A 20 -10.79 7.74 -0.38
C ARG A 20 -9.29 7.93 -0.32
N ARG A 21 -8.77 9.08 -0.77
CA ARG A 21 -7.33 9.40 -0.74
C ARG A 21 -6.77 9.40 0.68
N ILE A 22 -7.52 9.94 1.63
CA ILE A 22 -7.12 10.02 3.04
C ILE A 22 -7.03 8.62 3.64
N LEU A 23 -8.02 7.77 3.38
CA LEU A 23 -8.06 6.40 3.91
C LEU A 23 -7.15 5.42 3.14
N SER A 24 -6.81 5.70 1.89
CA SER A 24 -5.95 4.83 1.08
C SER A 24 -4.45 5.08 1.24
N GLU A 25 -4.04 6.11 2.00
CA GLU A 25 -2.63 6.47 2.26
C GLU A 25 -1.73 6.28 1.03
N SER A 26 -2.09 6.86 -0.12
CA SER A 26 -1.24 6.76 -1.30
C SER A 26 0.16 7.32 -0.98
N PRO A 27 1.27 6.63 -1.31
CA PRO A 27 2.63 7.04 -0.97
C PRO A 27 3.14 8.32 -1.69
N GLY A 28 2.25 9.05 -2.36
CA GLY A 28 2.49 10.38 -2.93
C GLY A 28 1.71 11.48 -2.21
N GLY A 29 1.56 11.34 -0.88
CA GLY A 29 0.69 12.11 -0.01
C GLY A 29 0.55 13.57 -0.43
N SER A 30 -0.64 13.92 -0.91
CA SER A 30 -1.10 15.30 -0.82
C SER A 30 -0.89 15.74 0.64
N LYS A 31 -0.38 16.94 0.87
CA LYS A 31 -0.26 17.53 2.22
C LYS A 31 -1.65 17.67 2.84
N VAL A 32 -2.23 16.57 3.32
CA VAL A 32 -3.48 16.55 4.07
C VAL A 32 -3.13 17.01 5.49
N SER A 33 -3.84 18.01 5.99
CA SER A 33 -3.62 18.47 7.36
C SER A 33 -3.92 17.35 8.36
N ARG A 34 -3.14 17.30 9.44
CA ARG A 34 -3.29 16.30 10.51
C ARG A 34 -4.70 16.32 11.11
N ASP A 35 -5.29 17.50 11.23
CA ASP A 35 -6.65 17.68 11.74
C ASP A 35 -7.71 17.04 10.82
N LEU A 36 -7.52 17.12 9.50
CA LEU A 36 -8.43 16.51 8.54
C LEU A 36 -8.32 14.98 8.56
N LEU A 37 -7.09 14.46 8.69
CA LEU A 37 -6.84 13.03 8.92
C LEU A 37 -7.58 12.54 10.17
N ASP A 38 -7.38 13.18 11.31
CA ASP A 38 -7.97 12.77 12.59
C ASP A 38 -9.51 12.80 12.55
N ARG A 39 -10.10 13.81 11.88
CA ARG A 39 -11.55 13.89 11.68
C ARG A 39 -12.09 12.74 10.82
N VAL A 40 -11.40 12.40 9.73
CA VAL A 40 -11.80 11.33 8.81
C VAL A 40 -11.70 9.96 9.49
N PHE A 41 -10.55 9.67 10.12
CA PHE A 41 -10.36 8.41 10.85
C PHE A 41 -11.28 8.30 12.07
N GLY A 42 -11.47 9.38 12.82
CA GLY A 42 -12.39 9.43 13.96
C GLY A 42 -13.84 9.16 13.55
N THR A 43 -14.30 9.77 12.45
CA THR A 43 -15.66 9.56 11.92
C THR A 43 -15.83 8.16 11.34
N ALA A 44 -14.85 7.67 10.58
CA ALA A 44 -14.85 6.30 10.06
C ALA A 44 -14.94 5.25 11.19
N ARG A 45 -14.23 5.47 12.31
CA ARG A 45 -14.31 4.60 13.49
C ARG A 45 -15.68 4.64 14.15
N LYS A 46 -16.27 5.84 14.33
CA LYS A 46 -17.62 6.01 14.90
C LYS A 46 -18.70 5.34 14.07
N LEU A 47 -18.56 5.36 12.74
CA LEU A 47 -19.49 4.74 11.81
C LEU A 47 -19.26 3.23 11.62
N GLY A 48 -18.24 2.64 12.26
CA GLY A 48 -17.95 1.22 12.13
C GLY A 48 -17.44 0.83 10.74
N TYR A 49 -16.65 1.70 10.11
CA TYR A 49 -15.99 1.40 8.83
C TYR A 49 -14.99 0.25 8.99
N ASP A 50 -15.00 -0.69 8.05
CA ASP A 50 -14.10 -1.83 8.06
C ASP A 50 -12.69 -1.47 7.52
N PHE A 51 -11.80 -1.10 8.43
CA PHE A 51 -10.40 -0.79 8.12
C PHE A 51 -9.60 -1.99 7.58
N LYS A 52 -10.08 -3.24 7.74
CA LYS A 52 -9.40 -4.40 7.15
C LYS A 52 -9.39 -4.33 5.63
N LYS A 53 -10.42 -3.72 5.02
CA LYS A 53 -10.50 -3.50 3.57
C LYS A 53 -9.39 -2.58 3.07
N LEU A 54 -8.99 -1.59 3.86
CA LEU A 54 -7.87 -0.69 3.53
C LEU A 54 -6.54 -1.45 3.57
N LYS A 55 -6.34 -2.30 4.58
CA LYS A 55 -5.14 -3.15 4.68
C LYS A 55 -5.02 -4.09 3.48
N ILE A 56 -6.13 -4.74 3.09
CA ILE A 56 -6.18 -5.62 1.92
C ILE A 56 -5.89 -4.81 0.64
N GLY A 57 -6.54 -3.66 0.45
CA GLY A 57 -6.32 -2.78 -0.70
C GLY A 57 -4.86 -2.34 -0.82
N LYS A 58 -4.23 -1.92 0.29
CA LYS A 58 -2.81 -1.57 0.36
C LYS A 58 -1.92 -2.74 -0.02
N GLN A 59 -2.19 -3.93 0.52
CA GLN A 59 -1.42 -5.13 0.21
C GLN A 59 -1.54 -5.52 -1.27
N MET A 60 -2.73 -5.43 -1.85
CA MET A 60 -2.95 -5.73 -3.27
C MET A 60 -2.30 -4.67 -4.18
N GLY A 61 -2.35 -3.39 -3.79
CA GLY A 61 -1.65 -2.31 -4.51
C GLY A 61 -0.14 -2.52 -4.55
N LEU A 62 0.46 -2.89 -3.41
CA LEU A 62 1.88 -3.24 -3.35
C LEU A 62 2.22 -4.43 -4.25
N ARG A 63 1.42 -5.50 -4.20
CA ARG A 63 1.62 -6.68 -5.06
C ARG A 63 1.53 -6.33 -6.53
N LYS A 64 0.56 -5.50 -6.91
CA LYS A 64 0.41 -5.02 -8.29
C LYS A 64 1.65 -4.28 -8.74
N ALA A 65 2.16 -3.34 -7.95
CA ALA A 65 3.39 -2.59 -8.27
C ALA A 65 4.60 -3.52 -8.47
N ILE A 66 4.75 -4.54 -7.60
CA ILE A 66 5.81 -5.55 -7.75
C ILE A 66 5.67 -6.32 -9.06
N PHE A 67 4.45 -6.75 -9.42
CA PHE A 67 4.22 -7.45 -10.69
C PHE A 67 4.50 -6.55 -11.90
N GLU A 68 4.09 -5.29 -11.87
CA GLU A 68 4.38 -4.32 -12.93
C GLU A 68 5.89 -4.14 -13.12
N GLU A 69 6.66 -4.02 -12.03
CA GLU A 69 8.12 -3.94 -12.08
C GLU A 69 8.74 -5.22 -12.69
N ILE A 70 8.30 -6.40 -12.26
CA ILE A 70 8.80 -7.67 -12.80
C ILE A 70 8.53 -7.77 -14.31
N LEU A 71 7.32 -7.41 -14.74
CA LEU A 71 6.94 -7.42 -16.15
C LEU A 71 7.81 -6.44 -16.97
N GLN A 72 7.99 -5.21 -16.47
CA GLN A 72 8.86 -4.22 -17.12
C GLN A 72 10.30 -4.72 -17.27
N GLN A 73 10.83 -5.42 -16.27
CA GLN A 73 12.18 -5.99 -16.35
C GLN A 73 12.27 -7.11 -17.38
N ILE A 74 11.27 -7.99 -17.44
CA ILE A 74 11.22 -9.05 -18.45
C ILE A 74 11.14 -8.45 -19.87
N GLU A 75 10.29 -7.43 -20.06
CA GLU A 75 10.15 -6.74 -21.34
C GLU A 75 11.42 -6.00 -21.76
N ALA A 76 12.15 -5.41 -20.81
CA ALA A 76 13.43 -4.71 -21.06
C ALA A 76 14.57 -5.67 -21.42
N HIS A 77 14.42 -6.97 -21.13
CA HIS A 77 15.45 -7.99 -21.34
C HIS A 77 14.92 -9.17 -22.18
N PRO A 78 14.64 -8.96 -23.49
CA PRO A 78 14.03 -9.97 -24.35
C PRO A 78 14.90 -11.22 -24.58
N SER A 79 16.19 -11.15 -24.28
CA SER A 79 17.11 -12.30 -24.34
C SER A 79 17.06 -13.20 -23.11
N TRP A 80 16.38 -12.78 -22.03
CA TRP A 80 16.27 -13.58 -20.81
C TRP A 80 15.48 -14.86 -21.07
N GLY A 81 16.14 -15.98 -20.78
CA GLY A 81 15.46 -17.26 -20.63
C GLY A 81 14.82 -17.39 -19.24
N ARG A 82 14.10 -18.49 -19.03
CA ARG A 82 13.52 -18.83 -17.72
C ARG A 82 14.55 -18.79 -16.58
N SER A 83 15.77 -19.25 -16.82
CA SER A 83 16.86 -19.25 -15.84
C SER A 83 17.25 -17.85 -15.38
N ASP A 84 17.32 -16.90 -16.32
CA ASP A 84 17.72 -15.52 -16.03
C ASP A 84 16.64 -14.81 -15.21
N ILE A 85 15.37 -15.02 -15.57
CA ILE A 85 14.22 -14.49 -14.83
C ILE A 85 14.20 -15.02 -13.40
N VAL A 86 14.37 -16.34 -13.20
CA VAL A 86 14.40 -16.94 -11.86
C VAL A 86 15.58 -16.39 -11.05
N LYS A 87 16.75 -16.26 -11.66
CA LYS A 87 17.94 -15.69 -11.00
C LYS A 87 17.72 -14.24 -10.56
N TYR A 88 17.13 -13.42 -11.43
CA TYR A 88 16.76 -12.04 -11.10
C TYR A 88 15.81 -11.98 -9.89
N LEU A 89 14.76 -12.79 -9.89
CA LEU A 89 13.79 -12.83 -8.79
C LEU A 89 14.43 -13.30 -7.47
N GLN A 90 15.32 -14.29 -7.52
CA GLN A 90 16.08 -14.74 -6.34
C GLN A 90 16.97 -13.64 -5.77
N GLN A 91 17.74 -12.96 -6.62
CA GLN A 91 18.62 -11.86 -6.20
C GLN A 91 17.82 -10.69 -5.60
N SER A 92 16.68 -10.34 -6.20
CA SER A 92 15.77 -9.33 -5.65
C SER A 92 15.20 -9.75 -4.29
N SER A 93 14.83 -11.02 -4.11
CA SER A 93 14.37 -11.57 -2.82
C SER A 93 15.45 -11.48 -1.73
N GLU A 94 16.67 -11.91 -2.03
CA GLU A 94 17.80 -11.84 -1.10
C GLU A 94 18.14 -10.40 -0.71
N MET A 95 18.06 -9.46 -1.67
CA MET A 95 18.23 -8.05 -1.39
C MET A 95 17.18 -7.53 -0.41
N ILE A 96 15.90 -7.88 -0.61
CA ILE A 96 14.81 -7.50 0.29
C ILE A 96 15.06 -8.05 1.70
N GLU A 97 15.46 -9.32 1.83
CA GLU A 97 15.78 -9.91 3.13
C GLU A 97 16.94 -9.20 3.83
N ARG A 98 18.01 -8.86 3.09
CA ARG A 98 19.15 -8.11 3.65
C ARG A 98 18.73 -6.72 4.14
N VAL A 99 17.93 -6.00 3.36
CA VAL A 99 17.40 -4.68 3.75
C VAL A 99 16.52 -4.83 4.99
N HIS A 100 15.61 -5.81 5.02
CA HIS A 100 14.76 -6.08 6.17
C HIS A 100 15.59 -6.30 7.45
N LYS A 101 16.55 -7.23 7.42
CA LYS A 101 17.42 -7.52 8.58
C LYS A 101 18.22 -6.29 9.02
N ARG A 102 18.66 -5.45 8.08
CA ARG A 102 19.41 -4.22 8.41
C ARG A 102 18.54 -3.13 9.00
N SER A 103 17.30 -3.00 8.53
CA SER A 103 16.35 -1.97 9.00
C SER A 103 15.72 -2.32 10.34
N PHE A 104 15.57 -3.61 10.65
CA PHE A 104 14.93 -4.13 11.86
C PHE A 104 15.93 -4.98 12.67
N LYS A 105 17.10 -4.39 12.95
CA LYS A 105 18.20 -5.08 13.65
C LYS A 105 17.82 -5.54 15.05
N ASP A 106 17.01 -4.76 15.75
CA ASP A 106 16.67 -5.06 17.14
C ASP A 106 15.58 -6.15 17.24
N GLU A 107 14.78 -6.35 16.18
CA GLU A 107 13.74 -7.39 16.14
C GLU A 107 14.19 -8.69 15.47
N PHE A 108 15.15 -8.64 14.54
CA PHE A 108 15.55 -9.80 13.72
C PHE A 108 17.07 -9.97 13.57
N GLY A 109 17.87 -9.21 14.33
CA GLY A 109 19.32 -9.34 14.32
C GLY A 109 19.81 -10.51 15.16
N ALA A 110 20.62 -11.37 14.52
CA ALA A 110 21.73 -12.10 15.13
C ALA A 110 23.02 -11.60 14.48
#